data_AF-A0A812NL63-F1
#
_entry.id   AF-A0A812NL63-F1
#
_cell.length_a   1.000
_cell.length_b   1.000
_cell.length_c   1.000
_cell.angle_alpha   90.00
_cell.angle_beta   90.00
_cell.angle_gamma   90.00
#
_symmetry.space_group_name_H-M   'P 1'
#
loop_
_entity.id
_entity.type
_entity.pdbx_description
1 polymer ?
#
loop_
_entity_poly.entity_id
_entity_poly.type
_entity_poly.pdbx_seq_one_letter_code
_entity_poly.pdbx_strand_id
1 'polypeptide(L)'
;MLRVALVAAAVFVGDAARLKRRAPQQVQFSGVDNDGKTPILIEVGTAGSGPACEKIKCADPLTCPPGFQKTKVDGHCCPYCINPDIKIEPEVTGATGKAGGTKSTHCPEVWCFPTMCTKKEIMPTFDNGMCCPQCPE
;
A
#
# COMPACT_ATOMS: atom_id res chain seq x y z
N MET A 1 -19.48 20.84 -60.25
CA MET A 1 -18.05 20.50 -60.31
C MET A 1 -17.61 19.99 -58.95
N LEU A 2 -17.04 18.81 -58.96
CA LEU A 2 -16.73 17.94 -57.83
C LEU A 2 -15.32 18.24 -57.29
N ARG A 3 -15.16 18.44 -55.98
CA ARG A 3 -13.87 18.26 -55.29
C ARG A 3 -14.10 17.54 -53.97
N VAL A 4 -13.86 16.23 -54.03
CA VAL A 4 -13.70 15.33 -52.89
C VAL A 4 -12.37 15.67 -52.21
N ALA A 5 -12.39 15.90 -50.91
CA ALA A 5 -11.19 15.85 -50.07
C ALA A 5 -11.43 14.83 -48.96
N LEU A 6 -10.92 13.62 -49.18
CA LEU A 6 -10.66 12.63 -48.15
C LEU A 6 -9.55 13.17 -47.24
N VAL A 7 -9.78 13.23 -45.93
CA VAL A 7 -8.70 13.27 -44.94
C VAL A 7 -8.89 12.07 -44.02
N ALA A 8 -7.96 11.14 -44.13
CA ALA A 8 -7.87 9.93 -43.34
C ALA A 8 -7.32 10.21 -41.93
N ALA A 9 -7.96 9.56 -40.96
CA ALA A 9 -7.48 9.07 -39.65
C ALA A 9 -6.31 9.77 -38.93
N ALA A 10 -6.59 10.21 -37.69
CA ALA A 10 -5.65 10.09 -36.59
C ALA A 10 -6.36 9.42 -35.40
N VAL A 11 -5.91 8.21 -35.09
CA VAL A 11 -6.30 7.39 -33.95
C VAL A 11 -5.56 7.91 -32.72
N PHE A 12 -6.30 8.26 -31.66
CA PHE A 12 -5.80 8.22 -30.29
C PHE A 12 -6.85 7.46 -29.48
N VAL A 13 -6.77 6.13 -29.53
CA VAL A 13 -6.28 5.28 -28.44
C VAL A 13 -6.97 5.67 -27.13
N GLY A 14 -7.96 4.87 -26.74
CA GLY A 14 -8.62 5.01 -25.46
C GLY A 14 -7.65 4.78 -24.32
N ASP A 15 -7.65 5.67 -23.33
CA ASP A 15 -7.06 5.40 -22.02
C ASP A 15 -8.16 4.95 -21.06
N ALA A 16 -8.75 3.79 -21.34
CA ALA A 16 -9.50 3.02 -20.34
C ALA A 16 -8.57 2.39 -19.26
N ALA A 17 -7.28 2.74 -19.26
CA ALA A 17 -6.24 2.16 -18.42
C ALA A 17 -5.74 3.10 -17.30
N ARG A 18 -6.57 4.01 -16.79
CA ARG A 18 -6.30 4.74 -15.53
C ARG A 18 -7.27 4.46 -14.40
N LEU A 19 -7.94 3.30 -14.42
CA LEU A 19 -8.18 2.59 -13.17
C LEU A 19 -6.83 2.07 -12.69
N LYS A 20 -6.05 2.96 -12.04
CA LYS A 20 -4.95 2.56 -11.17
C LYS A 20 -5.62 1.68 -10.12
N ARG A 21 -5.65 0.36 -10.36
CA ARG A 21 -6.06 -0.62 -9.36
C ARG A 21 -5.25 -0.22 -8.14
N ARG A 22 -5.94 0.27 -7.10
CA ARG A 22 -5.33 0.47 -5.79
C ARG A 22 -4.58 -0.82 -5.55
N ALA A 23 -3.25 -0.77 -5.47
CA ALA A 23 -2.51 -1.95 -5.07
C ALA A 23 -3.20 -2.43 -3.79
N PRO A 24 -3.61 -3.71 -3.69
CA PRO A 24 -4.20 -4.20 -2.47
C PRO A 24 -3.23 -3.78 -1.36
N GLN A 25 -3.73 -2.99 -0.42
CA GLN A 25 -2.94 -2.56 0.72
C GLN A 25 -2.37 -3.84 1.32
N GLN A 26 -1.04 -3.96 1.40
CA GLN A 26 -0.43 -5.16 1.95
C GLN A 26 -0.92 -5.29 3.38
N VAL A 27 -1.84 -6.23 3.63
CA VAL A 27 -2.40 -6.47 4.95
C VAL A 27 -1.62 -7.62 5.56
N GLN A 28 -1.15 -7.42 6.77
CA GLN A 28 -0.44 -8.44 7.54
C GLN A 28 -1.28 -8.83 8.75
N PHE A 29 -1.38 -10.13 9.02
CA PHE A 29 -2.03 -10.66 10.21
C PHE A 29 -1.02 -11.41 11.06
N SER A 30 -1.14 -11.27 12.39
CA SER A 30 -0.45 -12.14 13.34
C SER A 30 -1.29 -13.39 13.55
N GLY A 31 -0.66 -14.55 13.48
CA GLY A 31 -1.32 -15.83 13.69
C GLY A 31 -0.41 -16.87 14.29
N VAL A 32 -0.93 -18.09 14.39
CA VAL A 32 -0.21 -19.26 14.90
C VAL A 32 -0.33 -20.39 13.87
N ASP A 33 0.76 -21.15 13.68
CA ASP A 33 0.84 -22.26 12.73
C ASP A 33 -0.03 -23.47 13.16
N ASN A 34 -0.03 -24.53 12.35
CA ASN A 34 -0.84 -25.73 12.52
C ASN A 34 -0.59 -26.48 13.85
N ASP A 35 0.53 -26.24 14.52
CA ASP A 35 0.87 -26.79 15.83
C ASP A 35 0.20 -26.04 17.00
N GLY A 36 -0.47 -24.91 16.72
CA GLY A 36 -1.14 -24.07 17.70
C GLY A 36 -0.19 -23.37 18.68
N LYS A 37 1.12 -23.32 18.38
CA LYS A 37 2.15 -22.72 19.24
C LYS A 37 3.12 -21.81 18.51
N THR A 38 3.45 -22.10 17.25
CA THR A 38 4.47 -21.36 16.50
C THR A 38 3.89 -20.07 15.93
N PRO A 39 4.38 -18.88 16.32
CA PRO A 39 3.88 -17.61 15.79
C PRO A 39 4.29 -17.43 14.33
N ILE A 40 3.37 -16.94 13.50
CA ILE A 40 3.59 -16.68 12.07
C ILE A 40 3.02 -15.32 11.66
N LEU A 41 3.61 -14.74 10.61
CA LEU A 41 3.11 -13.54 9.93
C LEU A 41 2.44 -13.96 8.62
N ILE A 42 1.18 -13.56 8.42
CA ILE A 42 0.40 -13.90 7.23
C ILE A 42 0.27 -12.64 6.38
N GLU A 43 0.87 -12.63 5.20
CA GLU A 43 0.81 -11.50 4.27
C GLU A 43 -0.28 -11.69 3.21
N VAL A 44 -1.02 -10.62 2.92
CA VAL A 44 -2.09 -10.58 1.92
C VAL A 44 -1.78 -9.55 0.84
N GLY A 45 -1.90 -9.95 -0.43
CA GLY A 45 -1.85 -9.04 -1.58
C GLY A 45 -0.55 -9.01 -2.39
N THR A 46 0.48 -9.79 -2.03
CA THR A 46 1.77 -9.83 -2.74
C THR A 46 1.91 -11.00 -3.73
N ALA A 47 1.05 -12.02 -3.66
CA ALA A 47 1.17 -13.21 -4.48
C ALA A 47 0.51 -13.02 -5.87
N GLY A 48 1.31 -12.89 -6.92
CA GLY A 48 0.85 -12.84 -8.32
C GLY A 48 0.19 -14.14 -8.82
N SER A 49 0.40 -15.24 -8.10
CA SER A 49 -0.30 -16.52 -8.24
C SER A 49 -0.42 -17.13 -6.86
N GLY A 50 -1.65 -17.37 -6.37
CA GLY A 50 -1.86 -18.06 -5.09
C GLY A 50 -1.18 -19.44 -5.07
N PRO A 51 -0.88 -20.00 -3.89
CA PRO A 51 -0.25 -21.31 -3.77
C PRO A 51 -1.07 -22.40 -4.49
N ALA A 52 -0.38 -23.40 -5.06
CA ALA A 52 -1.03 -24.57 -5.66
C ALA A 52 -1.68 -25.43 -4.55
N CYS A 53 -2.92 -25.11 -4.19
CA CYS A 53 -3.63 -25.70 -3.04
C CYS A 53 -3.80 -27.22 -3.13
N GLU A 54 -3.77 -27.79 -4.33
CA GLU A 54 -3.95 -29.23 -4.58
C GLU A 54 -2.93 -30.10 -3.85
N LYS A 55 -1.74 -29.58 -3.54
CA LYS A 55 -0.67 -30.32 -2.85
C LYS A 55 -0.60 -30.02 -1.35
N ILE A 56 -1.47 -29.16 -0.83
CA ILE A 56 -1.44 -28.71 0.57
C ILE A 56 -2.55 -29.38 1.35
N LYS A 57 -2.19 -30.15 2.38
CA LYS A 57 -3.15 -30.69 3.35
C LYS A 57 -3.30 -29.70 4.51
N CYS A 58 -4.46 -29.07 4.60
CA CYS A 58 -4.79 -28.21 5.74
C CYS A 58 -5.09 -29.03 7.00
N ALA A 59 -4.88 -28.43 8.17
CA ALA A 59 -5.31 -29.02 9.43
C ALA A 59 -6.84 -29.12 9.49
N ASP A 60 -7.35 -30.33 9.73
CA ASP A 60 -8.79 -30.61 9.88
C ASP A 60 -9.02 -31.68 10.97
N PRO A 61 -9.62 -31.33 12.12
CA PRO A 61 -10.08 -29.99 12.48
C PRO A 61 -8.91 -29.06 12.85
N LEU A 62 -8.98 -27.80 12.42
CA LEU A 62 -8.14 -26.73 12.96
C LEU A 62 -8.75 -26.21 14.27
N THR A 63 -8.08 -26.45 15.39
CA THR A 63 -8.45 -25.94 16.72
C THR A 63 -7.61 -24.73 17.07
N CYS A 64 -8.25 -23.56 17.27
CA CYS A 64 -7.55 -22.33 17.62
C CYS A 64 -7.47 -22.12 19.14
N PRO A 65 -6.34 -21.61 19.66
CA PRO A 65 -6.22 -21.21 21.06
C PRO A 65 -7.23 -20.10 21.44
N PRO A 66 -7.52 -19.90 22.73
CA PRO A 66 -8.33 -18.77 23.19
C PRO A 66 -7.80 -17.43 22.69
N GLY A 67 -8.71 -16.56 22.23
CA GLY A 67 -8.37 -15.27 21.62
C GLY A 67 -8.04 -15.33 20.13
N PHE A 68 -7.87 -16.52 19.55
CA PHE A 68 -7.65 -16.69 18.11
C PHE A 68 -8.90 -17.28 17.44
N GLN A 69 -9.22 -16.76 16.26
CA GLN A 69 -10.36 -17.15 15.45
C GLN A 69 -9.90 -17.84 14.17
N LYS A 70 -10.54 -18.98 13.85
CA LYS A 70 -10.34 -19.69 12.60
C LYS A 70 -10.81 -18.82 11.43
N THR A 71 -9.86 -18.30 10.67
CA THR A 71 -10.11 -17.33 9.59
C THR A 71 -9.50 -17.82 8.28
N LYS A 72 -10.31 -17.80 7.22
CA LYS A 72 -9.86 -18.08 5.86
C LYS A 72 -9.45 -16.77 5.21
N VAL A 73 -8.19 -16.66 4.81
CA VAL A 73 -7.65 -15.49 4.12
C VAL A 73 -7.75 -15.71 2.61
N ASP A 74 -8.25 -14.71 1.89
CA ASP A 74 -8.40 -14.79 0.44
C ASP A 74 -7.05 -15.00 -0.26
N GLY A 75 -7.03 -15.92 -1.22
CA GLY A 75 -5.81 -16.30 -1.94
C GLY A 75 -4.91 -17.29 -1.19
N HIS A 76 -5.24 -17.70 0.04
CA HIS A 76 -4.49 -18.72 0.80
C HIS A 76 -5.20 -20.07 0.75
N CYS A 77 -4.46 -21.18 0.87
CA CYS A 77 -5.03 -22.53 0.76
C CYS A 77 -5.69 -23.05 2.03
N CYS A 78 -5.24 -22.60 3.20
CA CYS A 78 -5.76 -23.08 4.49
C CYS A 78 -6.34 -21.95 5.33
N PRO A 79 -7.26 -22.26 6.27
CA PRO A 79 -7.60 -21.33 7.33
C PRO A 79 -6.46 -21.25 8.36
N TYR A 80 -6.36 -20.12 9.05
CA TYR A 80 -5.40 -19.84 10.10
C TYR A 80 -6.10 -19.44 11.40
N CYS A 81 -5.39 -19.53 12.51
CA CYS A 81 -5.82 -18.96 13.78
C CYS A 81 -5.31 -17.52 13.85
N ILE A 82 -6.21 -16.54 13.69
CA ILE A 82 -5.90 -15.11 13.69
C ILE A 82 -6.46 -14.47 14.96
N ASN A 83 -5.66 -13.69 15.67
CA ASN A 83 -6.13 -12.90 16.80
C ASN A 83 -6.36 -11.44 16.34
N PRO A 84 -7.62 -10.96 16.27
CA PRO A 84 -7.91 -9.60 15.81
C PRO A 84 -7.46 -8.52 16.80
N ASP A 85 -7.21 -8.87 18.06
CA ASP A 85 -6.76 -7.93 19.09
C ASP A 85 -5.25 -7.64 18.99
N ILE A 86 -4.49 -8.50 18.27
CA ILE A 86 -3.08 -8.27 17.98
C ILE A 86 -2.95 -7.38 16.74
N LYS A 87 -2.67 -6.10 16.99
CA LYS A 87 -2.40 -5.14 15.93
C LYS A 87 -0.92 -5.19 15.54
N ILE A 88 -0.66 -5.52 14.27
CA ILE A 88 0.66 -5.32 13.67
C ILE A 88 0.68 -3.91 13.12
N GLU A 89 1.36 -3.00 13.82
CA GLU A 89 1.62 -1.69 13.27
C GLU A 89 2.70 -1.82 12.17
N PRO A 90 2.53 -1.13 11.03
CA PRO A 90 3.56 -1.14 10.00
C PRO A 90 4.86 -0.56 10.56
N GLU A 91 5.96 -1.29 10.39
CA GLU A 91 7.29 -0.85 10.84
C GLU A 91 7.69 0.49 10.20
N VAL A 92 7.20 0.75 8.98
CA VAL A 92 7.41 1.99 8.24
C VAL A 92 6.11 2.81 8.13
N THR A 93 6.00 3.84 8.97
CA THR A 93 4.90 4.82 8.94
C THR A 93 5.10 5.93 7.89
N GLY A 94 6.22 5.89 7.15
CA GLY A 94 6.56 6.85 6.10
C GLY A 94 6.60 8.29 6.59
N ALA A 95 6.10 9.22 5.77
CA ALA A 95 6.06 10.64 6.11
C ALA A 95 5.15 10.99 7.30
N THR A 96 4.36 10.05 7.81
CA THR A 96 3.51 10.24 9.00
C THR A 96 4.11 9.69 10.29
N GLY A 97 5.36 9.21 10.26
CA GLY A 97 6.04 8.73 11.46
C GLY A 97 6.36 9.83 12.47
N LYS A 98 6.91 9.44 13.63
CA LYS A 98 7.26 10.37 14.73
C LYS A 98 8.24 11.48 14.31
N ALA A 99 9.13 11.17 13.36
CA ALA A 99 10.06 12.11 12.73
C ALA A 99 9.67 12.40 11.26
N GLY A 100 8.38 12.23 10.95
CA GLY A 100 7.79 12.40 9.63
C GLY A 100 7.80 13.84 9.13
N GLY A 101 7.22 14.04 7.95
CA GLY A 101 6.98 15.36 7.37
C GLY A 101 5.55 15.84 7.61
N THR A 102 5.27 17.06 7.15
CA THR A 102 3.92 17.61 7.05
C THR A 102 3.50 17.68 5.58
N LYS A 103 2.21 17.55 5.28
CA LYS A 103 1.75 17.65 3.88
C LYS A 103 1.95 19.09 3.39
N SER A 104 2.53 19.25 2.21
CA SER A 104 2.69 20.55 1.56
C SER A 104 1.32 21.19 1.28
N THR A 105 1.20 22.47 1.59
CA THR A 105 0.04 23.30 1.21
C THR A 105 0.14 23.84 -0.21
N HIS A 106 1.31 23.75 -0.84
CA HIS A 106 1.60 24.34 -2.16
C HIS A 106 1.67 23.28 -3.27
N CYS A 107 2.07 22.06 -2.95
CA CYS A 107 2.20 20.97 -3.92
C CYS A 107 1.40 19.73 -3.50
N PRO A 108 0.51 19.21 -4.37
CA PRO A 108 -0.26 18.01 -4.05
C PRO A 108 0.66 16.79 -3.91
N GLU A 109 0.35 15.91 -2.95
CA GLU A 109 1.07 14.66 -2.68
C GLU A 109 2.56 14.82 -2.28
N VAL A 110 3.00 16.02 -1.91
CA VAL A 110 4.33 16.28 -1.37
C VAL A 110 4.28 16.35 0.16
N TRP A 111 5.26 15.73 0.82
CA TRP A 111 5.48 15.80 2.27
C TRP A 111 6.80 16.52 2.55
N CYS A 112 6.74 17.51 3.43
CA CYS A 112 7.85 18.38 3.81
C CYS A 112 8.38 17.95 5.18
N PHE A 113 9.60 17.44 5.21
CA PHE A 113 10.29 17.10 6.45
C PHE A 113 10.95 18.34 7.06
N PRO A 114 11.13 18.39 8.39
CA PRO A 114 11.87 19.47 9.04
C PRO A 114 13.23 19.65 8.39
N THR A 115 13.58 20.88 8.05
CA THR A 115 14.92 21.15 7.57
C THR A 115 15.90 21.19 8.74
N MET A 116 17.17 20.88 8.49
CA MET A 116 18.23 21.00 9.50
C MET A 116 19.00 22.32 9.34
N CYS A 117 18.35 23.38 8.84
CA CYS A 117 19.02 24.65 8.59
C CYS A 117 19.46 25.32 9.90
N THR A 118 20.66 25.89 9.89
CA THR A 118 21.15 26.76 10.96
C THR A 118 20.71 28.21 10.79
N LYS A 119 20.41 28.60 9.55
CA LYS A 119 19.84 29.89 9.18
C LYS A 119 18.31 29.78 9.02
N LYS A 120 17.62 30.92 9.09
CA LYS A 120 16.16 30.98 8.89
C LYS A 120 15.78 30.42 7.51
N GLU A 121 14.80 29.53 7.49
CA GLU A 121 14.28 28.91 6.28
C GLU A 121 13.60 29.91 5.34
N ILE A 122 13.64 29.62 4.05
CA ILE A 122 12.82 30.29 3.03
C ILE A 122 11.53 29.48 2.89
N MET A 123 10.40 30.11 3.21
CA MET A 123 9.09 29.47 3.19
C MET A 123 8.51 29.37 1.78
N PRO A 124 7.78 28.29 1.45
CA PRO A 124 7.07 28.20 0.18
C PRO A 124 5.97 29.25 0.11
N THR A 125 5.87 29.89 -1.06
CA THR A 125 4.80 30.82 -1.43
C THR A 125 4.32 30.49 -2.84
N PHE A 126 3.16 31.01 -3.24
CA PHE A 126 2.66 30.83 -4.60
C PHE A 126 3.56 31.46 -5.68
N ASP A 127 4.41 32.42 -5.31
CA ASP A 127 5.26 33.16 -6.24
C ASP A 127 6.66 32.55 -6.39
N ASN A 128 7.16 31.86 -5.37
CA ASN A 128 8.53 31.31 -5.37
C ASN A 128 8.63 29.87 -5.88
N GLY A 129 7.49 29.23 -6.22
CA GLY A 129 7.43 27.90 -6.82
C GLY A 129 7.91 26.75 -5.93
N MET A 130 8.17 27.00 -4.65
CA MET A 130 8.65 25.98 -3.73
C MET A 130 7.50 25.15 -3.15
N CYS A 131 7.73 23.85 -3.00
CA CYS A 131 6.77 22.96 -2.33
C CYS A 131 6.96 22.89 -0.82
N CYS A 132 8.19 23.09 -0.32
CA CYS A 132 8.58 22.91 1.07
C CYS A 132 9.55 24.01 1.51
N PRO A 133 9.72 24.25 2.81
CA PRO A 133 10.77 25.13 3.30
C PRO A 133 12.15 24.65 2.85
N GLN A 134 13.02 25.60 2.51
CA GLN A 134 14.39 25.32 2.07
C GLN A 134 15.41 26.09 2.89
N CYS A 135 16.63 25.55 2.99
CA CYS A 135 17.74 26.32 3.53
C CYS A 135 18.15 27.40 2.53
N PRO A 136 18.43 28.63 3.00
CA PRO A 136 19.12 29.60 2.17
C PRO A 136 20.54 29.10 1.86
N GLU A 137 21.05 29.44 0.68
CA GLU A 137 22.44 29.19 0.30
C GLU A 137 23.47 29.87 1.25
#